data_AF-A0A936LRB1-F1
#
_entry.id   AF-A0A936LRB1-F1
#
_cell.length_a   1.000
_cell.length_b   1.000
_cell.length_c   1.000
_cell.angle_alpha   90.00
_cell.angle_beta   90.00
_cell.angle_gamma   90.00
#
_symmetry.space_group_name_H-M   'P 1'
#
loop_
_entity.id
_entity.type
_entity.pdbx_description
1 polymer ?
#
loop_
_entity_poly.entity_id
_entity_poly.type
_entity_poly.pdbx_seq_one_letter_code
_entity_poly.pdbx_strand_id
1 'polypeptide(L)'
;MKTRIITLVCFFSICIHAHSQKKHDYNWLFGYGSGIPDSTNPFGGIIMSFNKNKIEFIPQERDFWFNYQTNSYSDASGKLSFMSNGCSMADENAQIILNGDSCV
;
A
#
# COMPACT_ATOMS: atom_id res chain seq x y z
N MET A 1 -35.99 31.38 -1.57
CA MET A 1 -35.98 29.95 -1.98
C MET A 1 -34.86 29.63 -2.97
N LYS A 2 -34.75 30.32 -4.11
CA LYS A 2 -33.73 30.07 -5.15
C LYS A 2 -32.29 30.06 -4.63
N THR A 3 -31.90 31.05 -3.82
CA THR A 3 -30.56 31.14 -3.23
C THR A 3 -30.22 29.95 -2.33
N ARG A 4 -31.18 29.45 -1.55
CA ARG A 4 -30.98 28.27 -0.67
C ARG A 4 -30.76 26.99 -1.48
N ILE A 5 -31.47 26.85 -2.60
CA ILE A 5 -31.32 25.72 -3.52
C ILE A 5 -29.92 25.75 -4.17
N ILE A 6 -29.47 26.93 -4.62
CA ILE A 6 -28.13 27.10 -5.20
C ILE A 6 -27.05 26.72 -4.19
N THR A 7 -27.15 27.19 -2.94
CA THR A 7 -26.19 26.84 -1.88
C THR A 7 -26.14 25.33 -1.62
N LEU A 8 -27.29 24.65 -1.60
CA LEU A 8 -27.38 23.19 -1.42
C LEU A 8 -26.72 22.43 -2.58
N VAL A 9 -26.96 22.85 -3.83
CA VAL A 9 -26.36 22.25 -5.02
C VAL A 9 -24.84 22.43 -5.01
N CYS A 10 -24.35 23.62 -4.66
CA CYS A 10 -22.91 23.87 -4.53
C CYS A 10 -22.28 22.99 -3.44
N PHE A 11 -22.93 22.84 -2.29
CA PHE A 11 -22.41 22.00 -1.20
C PHE A 11 -22.36 20.52 -1.62
N PHE A 12 -23.41 20.02 -2.27
CA PHE A 12 -23.44 18.63 -2.77
C PHE A 12 -22.38 18.38 -3.84
N SER A 13 -22.14 19.36 -4.73
CA SER A 13 -21.10 19.29 -5.76
C SER A 13 -19.68 19.21 -5.19
N ILE A 14 -19.42 19.82 -4.03
CA ILE A 14 -18.11 19.74 -3.37
C ILE A 14 -17.92 18.35 -2.75
N CYS A 15 -18.97 17.79 -2.13
CA CYS A 15 -18.91 16.47 -1.51
C CYS A 15 -18.61 15.34 -2.51
N ILE A 16 -19.17 15.38 -3.72
CA ILE A 16 -18.90 14.37 -4.75
C ILE A 16 -17.48 14.43 -5.33
N HIS A 17 -16.73 15.50 -5.11
CA HIS A 17 -15.34 15.65 -5.56
C HIS A 17 -14.33 15.56 -4.41
N ALA A 18 -14.82 15.44 -3.16
CA ALA A 18 -13.99 15.22 -2.00
C ALA A 18 -13.51 13.75 -1.97
N HIS A 19 -12.32 13.50 -2.51
CA HIS A 19 -11.65 12.22 -2.36
C HIS A 19 -10.98 12.16 -0.98
N SER A 20 -11.57 11.40 -0.05
CA SER A 20 -11.13 11.32 1.35
C SER A 20 -9.79 10.59 1.54
N GLN A 21 -9.35 9.75 0.60
CA GLN A 21 -8.02 9.13 0.60
C GLN A 21 -7.69 8.62 -0.81
N LYS A 22 -6.49 8.95 -1.29
CA LYS A 22 -5.91 8.24 -2.45
C LYS A 22 -5.54 6.82 -2.03
N LYS A 23 -5.34 5.93 -3.00
CA LYS A 23 -5.07 4.51 -2.77
C LYS A 23 -3.66 4.21 -2.23
N HIS A 24 -3.04 5.14 -1.52
CA HIS A 24 -1.63 5.05 -1.10
C HIS A 24 -1.37 3.95 -0.07
N ASP A 25 -2.40 3.53 0.67
CA ASP A 25 -2.32 2.48 1.69
C ASP A 25 -3.07 1.20 1.28
N TYR A 26 -3.14 0.91 -0.02
CA TYR A 26 -3.94 -0.20 -0.55
C TYR A 26 -3.24 -1.57 -0.56
N ASN A 27 -1.98 -1.62 -0.16
CA ASN A 27 -1.21 -2.86 -0.07
C ASN A 27 -0.45 -2.88 1.24
N TRP A 28 -0.73 -3.86 2.09
CA TRP A 28 -0.03 -4.08 3.35
C TRP A 28 0.84 -5.33 3.22
N LEU A 29 2.12 -5.19 3.57
CA LEU A 29 3.12 -6.22 3.32
C LEU A 29 3.45 -6.98 4.61
N PHE A 30 3.22 -8.28 4.61
CA PHE A 30 3.49 -9.15 5.76
C PHE A 30 4.39 -10.32 5.37
N GLY A 31 4.73 -11.12 6.37
CA GLY A 31 5.48 -12.36 6.19
C GLY A 31 6.87 -12.36 6.79
N TYR A 32 7.47 -13.55 6.81
CA TYR A 32 8.82 -13.79 7.30
C TYR A 32 9.57 -14.68 6.31
N GLY A 33 10.85 -14.38 6.09
CA GLY A 33 11.66 -15.02 5.05
C GLY A 33 11.46 -14.42 3.66
N SER A 34 12.23 -14.91 2.69
CA SER A 34 12.30 -14.37 1.32
C SER A 34 11.45 -15.12 0.29
N GLY A 35 10.98 -16.31 0.62
CA GLY A 35 10.24 -17.19 -0.30
C GLY A 35 8.76 -16.89 -0.43
N ILE A 36 8.09 -17.66 -1.29
CA ILE A 36 6.63 -17.71 -1.40
C ILE A 36 6.11 -18.78 -0.42
N PRO A 37 5.11 -18.47 0.42
CA PRO A 37 4.53 -19.46 1.31
C PRO A 37 3.80 -20.54 0.50
N ASP A 38 4.08 -21.82 0.81
CA ASP A 38 3.46 -23.00 0.20
C ASP A 38 3.14 -24.10 1.24
N SER A 39 2.75 -25.29 0.78
CA SER A 39 2.38 -26.41 1.66
C SER A 39 3.56 -27.03 2.43
N THR A 40 4.79 -26.79 1.98
CA THR A 40 6.02 -27.33 2.57
C THR A 40 6.78 -26.29 3.39
N ASN A 41 6.65 -25.01 3.04
CA ASN A 41 7.17 -23.87 3.79
C ASN A 41 6.05 -22.84 4.00
N PRO A 42 5.39 -22.81 5.17
CA PRO A 42 4.29 -21.89 5.43
C PRO A 42 4.74 -20.44 5.63
N PHE A 43 6.05 -20.17 5.67
CA PHE A 43 6.62 -18.84 5.82
C PHE A 43 7.01 -18.26 4.46
N GLY A 44 6.74 -16.98 4.28
CA GLY A 44 7.13 -16.23 3.10
C GLY A 44 6.43 -14.88 3.03
N GLY A 45 6.62 -14.16 1.93
CA GLY A 45 6.02 -12.85 1.70
C GLY A 45 4.54 -12.92 1.30
N ILE A 46 3.71 -12.07 1.90
CA ILE A 46 2.30 -11.89 1.52
C ILE A 46 2.00 -10.39 1.39
N ILE A 47 1.26 -10.02 0.34
CA ILE A 47 0.63 -8.72 0.20
C ILE A 47 -0.86 -8.87 0.50
N MET A 48 -1.36 -8.15 1.50
CA MET A 48 -2.79 -7.94 1.72
C MET A 48 -3.22 -6.72 0.90
N SER A 49 -3.96 -6.95 -0.19
CA SER A 49 -4.39 -5.92 -1.14
C SER A 49 -5.86 -5.56 -1.02
N PHE A 50 -6.17 -4.27 -1.10
CA PHE A 50 -7.54 -3.71 -1.02
C PHE A 50 -8.09 -3.23 -2.37
N ASN A 51 -7.39 -3.49 -3.49
CA ASN A 51 -7.67 -2.87 -4.78
C ASN A 51 -8.99 -3.26 -5.46
N LYS A 52 -9.49 -4.47 -5.20
CA LYS A 52 -10.65 -5.05 -5.93
C LYS A 52 -11.96 -4.97 -5.15
N ASN A 53 -12.13 -3.96 -4.29
CA ASN A 53 -13.26 -3.85 -3.35
C ASN A 53 -13.42 -5.08 -2.45
N LYS A 54 -12.33 -5.83 -2.25
CA LYS A 54 -12.21 -6.98 -1.37
C LYS A 54 -10.77 -7.06 -0.89
N ILE A 55 -10.56 -7.79 0.19
CA ILE A 55 -9.23 -8.13 0.69
C ILE A 55 -8.74 -9.34 -0.11
N GLU A 56 -7.60 -9.19 -0.79
CA GLU A 56 -6.88 -10.29 -1.45
C GLU A 56 -5.53 -10.53 -0.76
N PHE A 57 -5.16 -11.78 -0.58
CA PHE A 57 -3.82 -12.16 -0.11
C PHE A 57 -3.03 -12.67 -1.31
N ILE A 58 -1.98 -11.96 -1.68
CA ILE A 58 -1.14 -12.23 -2.84
C ILE A 58 0.22 -12.71 -2.32
N PRO A 59 0.56 -13.99 -2.49
CA PRO A 59 1.90 -14.48 -2.17
C PRO A 59 2.96 -13.76 -3.02
N GLN A 60 4.07 -13.39 -2.41
CA GLN A 60 5.15 -12.66 -3.07
C GLN A 60 6.51 -13.21 -2.62
N GLU A 61 7.36 -13.56 -3.58
CA GLU A 61 8.79 -13.74 -3.33
C GLU A 61 9.43 -12.37 -3.13
N ARG A 62 10.14 -12.18 -2.02
CA ARG A 62 10.65 -10.87 -1.64
C ARG A 62 11.89 -11.01 -0.77
N ASP A 63 13.06 -10.71 -1.33
CA ASP A 63 14.31 -10.64 -0.55
C ASP A 63 14.46 -9.29 0.17
N PHE A 64 13.50 -8.95 1.03
CA PHE A 64 13.50 -7.74 1.85
C PHE A 64 12.88 -8.02 3.22
N TRP A 65 13.68 -7.78 4.26
CA TRP A 65 13.37 -8.15 5.64
C TRP A 65 12.74 -6.98 6.39
N PHE A 66 11.48 -7.13 6.82
CA PHE A 66 10.76 -6.10 7.57
C PHE A 66 11.16 -5.97 9.05
N ASN A 67 11.92 -6.93 9.60
CA ASN A 67 12.38 -6.96 10.98
C ASN A 67 11.28 -6.55 11.99
N TYR A 68 11.21 -5.28 12.39
CA TYR A 68 10.26 -4.75 13.37
C TYR A 68 9.19 -3.81 12.79
N GLN A 69 9.35 -3.33 11.56
CA GLN A 69 8.43 -2.36 10.95
C GLN A 69 8.08 -2.77 9.53
N THR A 70 6.78 -2.81 9.24
CA THR A 70 6.27 -2.87 7.87
C THR A 70 5.77 -1.49 7.53
N ASN A 71 6.37 -0.86 6.53
CA ASN A 71 5.81 0.30 5.86
C ASN A 71 5.70 0.00 4.37
N SER A 72 4.60 0.44 3.77
CA SER A 72 4.33 0.27 2.35
C SER A 72 3.66 1.51 1.80
N TYR A 73 3.92 1.78 0.53
CA TYR A 73 3.32 2.90 -0.18
C TYR A 73 2.91 2.45 -1.58
N SER A 74 1.67 2.74 -1.93
CA SER A 74 1.11 2.52 -3.25
C SER A 74 0.97 3.85 -3.98
N ASP A 75 0.95 3.84 -5.31
CA ASP A 75 0.64 5.03 -6.09
C ASP A 75 -0.86 5.41 -6.01
N ALA A 76 -1.27 6.46 -6.73
CA ALA A 76 -2.65 6.92 -6.74
C ALA A 76 -3.65 5.89 -7.34
N SER A 77 -3.16 4.94 -8.13
CA SER A 77 -3.96 3.84 -8.69
C SER A 77 -4.11 2.66 -7.73
N GLY A 78 -3.30 2.63 -6.66
CA GLY A 78 -3.24 1.55 -5.67
C GLY A 78 -2.25 0.46 -6.02
N LYS A 79 -1.36 0.67 -7.01
CA LYS A 79 -0.25 -0.23 -7.28
C LYS A 79 0.84 0.00 -6.25
N LEU A 80 1.38 -1.07 -5.65
CA LEU A 80 2.54 -0.98 -4.76
C LEU A 80 3.71 -0.29 -5.49
N SER A 81 4.35 0.67 -4.82
CA SER A 81 5.50 1.40 -5.37
C SER A 81 6.72 1.28 -4.46
N PHE A 82 6.54 1.34 -3.15
CA PHE A 82 7.66 1.26 -2.20
C PHE A 82 7.31 0.45 -0.96
N MET A 83 8.36 -0.08 -0.34
CA MET A 83 8.31 -0.71 0.96
C MET A 83 9.51 -0.29 1.81
N SER A 84 9.35 -0.32 3.13
CA SER A 84 10.42 -0.01 4.05
C SER A 84 10.32 -0.83 5.32
N ASN A 85 11.49 -1.17 5.87
CA ASN A 85 11.64 -1.81 7.16
C ASN A 85 12.01 -0.82 8.29
N GLY A 86 11.86 0.48 8.02
CA GLY A 86 12.27 1.58 8.91
C GLY A 86 13.73 2.02 8.77
N CYS A 87 14.56 1.22 8.10
CA CYS A 87 15.99 1.47 7.91
C CYS A 87 16.37 1.61 6.44
N SER A 88 15.78 0.75 5.61
CA SER A 88 15.97 0.74 4.18
C SER A 88 14.64 0.92 3.45
N MET A 89 14.70 1.43 2.23
CA MET A 89 13.56 1.61 1.34
C MET A 89 13.83 0.82 0.05
N ALA A 90 12.84 0.05 -0.37
CA ALA A 90 12.87 -0.75 -1.58
C ALA A 90 11.70 -0.41 -2.50
N ASP A 91 11.85 -0.71 -3.78
CA ASP A 91 10.80 -0.63 -4.79
C ASP A 91 9.77 -1.78 -4.65
N GLU A 92 8.82 -1.90 -5.58
CA GLU A 92 7.83 -2.98 -5.55
C GLU A 92 8.41 -4.40 -5.71
N ASN A 93 9.64 -4.51 -6.21
CA ASN A 93 10.36 -5.77 -6.48
C ASN A 93 11.36 -6.12 -5.37
N ALA A 94 11.24 -5.49 -4.20
CA ALA A 94 12.14 -5.69 -3.07
C ALA A 94 13.58 -5.20 -3.30
N GLN A 95 13.82 -4.39 -4.34
CA GLN A 95 15.17 -3.89 -4.62
C GLN A 95 15.38 -2.56 -3.92
N ILE A 96 16.48 -2.45 -3.16
CA ILE A 96 16.83 -1.20 -2.48
C ILE A 96 16.99 -0.08 -3.51
N ILE A 97 16.28 1.02 -3.30
CA ILE A 97 16.36 2.18 -4.20
C ILE A 97 17.65 2.97 -3.96
N LEU A 98 18.04 3.83 -4.91
CA LEU A 98 19.20 4.70 -4.76
C LEU A 98 19.09 5.55 -3.48
N ASN A 99 20.13 5.50 -2.64
CA ASN A 99 20.18 6.13 -1.31
C ASN A 99 19.10 5.63 -0.32
N GLY A 100 18.52 4.46 -0.58
CA GLY A 100 17.54 3.80 0.28
C GLY A 100 18.13 2.75 1.21
N ASP A 101 19.45 2.64 1.31
CA ASP A 101 20.17 1.62 2.09
C ASP A 101 20.60 2.08 3.50
N SER A 102 20.44 3.37 3.81
CA SER A 102 20.97 3.98 5.03
C SER A 102 19.87 4.27 6.06
N CYS A 103 20.03 3.73 7.28
CA CYS A 103 19.30 4.23 8.45
C CYS A 103 19.91 5.59 8.86
N VAL A 104 19.07 6.57 9.23
CA VAL A 104 19.54 7.79 9.92
C VAL A 104 19.76 7.49 11.39
#